data_AF-A0A2N2DJ53-F1
#
_entry.id   AF-A0A2N2DJ53-F1
#
_cell.length_a   1.000
_cell.length_b   1.000
_cell.length_c   1.000
_cell.angle_alpha   90.00
_cell.angle_beta   90.00
_cell.angle_gamma   90.00
#
_symmetry.space_group_name_H-M   'P 1'
#
loop_
_entity.id
_entity.type
_entity.pdbx_description
1 polymer ?
#
loop_
_entity_poly.entity_id
_entity_poly.type
_entity_poly.pdbx_seq_one_letter_code
_entity_poly.pdbx_strand_id
1 'polypeptide(L)' 'MMSTFHIIHIVVGAWLAVVNFTNILTPATLAGNNIVLGIVVALYNAYFLFIKANVDRKQEQS' A
#
# COMPACT_ATOMS: atom_id res chain seq x y z
N MET A 1 -12.46 4.27 -13.47
CA MET A 1 -12.52 2.92 -12.86
C MET A 1 -11.65 2.93 -11.62
N MET A 2 -12.22 2.91 -10.41
CA MET A 2 -11.46 3.04 -9.15
C MET A 2 -10.86 1.69 -8.77
N SER A 3 -9.64 1.41 -9.23
CA SER A 3 -8.95 0.14 -8.93
C SER A 3 -8.83 -0.06 -7.42
N THR A 4 -8.99 -1.29 -6.94
CA THR A 4 -8.78 -1.70 -5.55
C THR A 4 -7.45 -1.17 -5.01
N PHE A 5 -6.44 -1.04 -5.87
CA PHE A 5 -5.16 -0.44 -5.54
C PHE A 5 -5.26 1.03 -5.09
N HIS A 6 -6.02 1.86 -5.81
CA HIS A 6 -6.22 3.26 -5.45
C HIS A 6 -6.98 3.41 -4.12
N ILE A 7 -7.95 2.54 -3.87
CA ILE A 7 -8.71 2.56 -2.61
C ILE A 7 -7.78 2.22 -1.43
N ILE A 8 -6.98 1.16 -1.54
CA ILE A 8 -6.02 0.78 -0.50
C ILE A 8 -5.01 1.90 -0.26
N HIS A 9 -4.48 2.51 -1.33
CA HIS A 9 -3.50 3.59 -1.20
C HIS A 9 -4.08 4.82 -0.49
N ILE A 10 -5.34 5.18 -0.80
CA ILE A 10 -6.03 6.30 -0.14
C ILE A 10 -6.34 5.96 1.32
N VAL A 11 -6.84 4.76 1.63
CA VAL A 11 -7.16 4.35 3.00
C VAL A 11 -5.89 4.32 3.87
N VAL A 12 -4.79 3.76 3.35
CA VAL A 12 -3.53 3.71 4.09
C VAL A 12 -2.91 5.10 4.22
N GLY A 13 -2.94 5.92 3.16
CA GLY A 13 -2.47 7.30 3.22
C GLY A 13 -3.24 8.14 4.24
N ALA A 14 -4.57 7.98 4.29
CA ALA A 14 -5.41 8.64 5.29
C ALA A 14 -5.10 8.16 6.72
N TRP A 15 -4.90 6.85 6.91
CA TRP A 15 -4.49 6.32 8.21
C TRP A 15 -3.15 6.89 8.68
N LEU A 16 -2.14 6.91 7.80
CA LEU A 16 -0.83 7.50 8.07
C LEU A 16 -0.91 8.97 8.47
N ALA A 17 -1.77 9.75 7.79
CA ALA A 17 -2.01 11.15 8.14
C ALA A 17 -2.70 11.30 9.50
N VAL A 18 -3.72 10.47 9.79
CA VAL A 18 -4.45 10.49 11.07
C VAL A 18 -3.54 10.12 12.24
N VAL A 19 -2.76 9.05 12.15
CA VAL A 19 -1.85 8.66 13.26
C VAL A 19 -0.73 9.67 13.46
N ASN A 20 -0.36 10.45 12.43
CA ASN A 20 0.61 11.53 12.57
C ASN A 20 0.02 12.77 13.26
N PHE A 21 -1.25 13.08 12.97
CA PHE A 21 -1.97 14.21 13.58
C PHE A 21 -2.54 13.89 14.97
N THR A 22 -2.76 12.62 15.28
CA THR A 22 -3.32 12.19 16.56
C THR A 22 -2.21 11.61 17.42
N ASN A 23 -2.03 12.14 18.63
CA ASN A 23 -0.97 11.74 19.57
C ASN A 23 -1.27 10.40 20.27
N ILE A 24 -1.83 9.44 19.53
CA ILE A 24 -2.32 8.14 20.02
C ILE A 24 -1.14 7.16 20.20
N LEU A 25 -0.04 7.36 19.47
CA LEU A 25 1.15 6.53 19.53
C LEU A 25 2.39 7.33 19.91
N THR A 26 3.26 6.73 20.73
CA THR A 26 4.59 7.26 21.01
C THR A 26 5.40 7.41 19.71
N PRO A 27 6.27 8.44 19.58
CA PRO A 27 6.95 8.77 18.33
C PRO A 27 7.72 7.61 17.68
N ALA A 28 8.36 6.77 18.50
CA ALA A 28 9.09 5.59 18.02
C ALA A 28 8.14 4.53 17.42
N THR A 29 7.02 4.28 18.07
CA THR A 29 6.00 3.33 17.61
C THR A 29 5.27 3.85 16.38
N LEU A 30 5.03 5.17 16.32
CA LEU A 30 4.42 5.84 15.18
C LEU A 30 5.26 5.71 13.91
N ALA A 31 6.57 6.00 14.01
CA ALA A 31 7.49 5.86 12.88
C ALA A 31 7.59 4.41 12.41
N GLY A 32 7.70 3.45 13.34
CA GLY A 32 7.74 2.02 13.03
C GLY A 32 6.46 1.53 12.34
N ASN A 33 5.29 1.87 12.88
CA ASN A 33 3.99 1.53 12.29
C ASN A 33 3.85 2.07 10.86
N ASN A 34 4.27 3.32 10.64
CA ASN A 34 4.14 3.98 9.36
C ASN A 34 5.06 3.38 8.29
N ILE A 35 6.30 3.04 8.68
CA ILE A 35 7.27 2.38 7.80
C ILE A 35 6.76 0.99 7.39
N VAL A 36 6.26 0.19 8.35
CA VAL A 36 5.74 -1.16 8.06
C VAL A 36 4.56 -1.09 7.09
N LEU A 37 3.59 -0.21 7.34
CA LEU A 37 2.44 -0.03 6.45
C LEU A 37 2.87 0.43 5.05
N GLY A 38 3.81 1.37 4.96
CA GLY A 38 4.36 1.84 3.69
C GLY A 38 5.03 0.71 2.89
N ILE A 39 5.84 -0.12 3.55
CA ILE A 39 6.51 -1.27 2.93
C ILE A 39 5.49 -2.30 2.44
N VAL A 40 4.48 -2.63 3.25
CA VAL A 40 3.43 -3.60 2.85
C VAL A 40 2.70 -3.12 1.61
N VAL A 41 2.30 -1.85 1.56
CA VAL A 41 1.62 -1.28 0.38
C VAL A 41 2.54 -1.27 -0.84
N ALA A 42 3.81 -0.88 -0.69
CA ALA A 42 4.78 -0.87 -1.77
C ALA A 42 5.04 -2.28 -2.34
N LEU A 43 5.18 -3.29 -1.48
CA LEU A 43 5.34 -4.68 -1.88
C LEU A 43 4.08 -5.21 -2.58
N TYR A 44 2.89 -4.89 -2.08
CA TYR A 44 1.64 -5.31 -2.71
C TYR A 44 1.45 -4.64 -4.08
N ASN A 45 1.84 -3.37 -4.20
CA ASN A 45 1.87 -2.66 -5.47
C ASN A 45 2.86 -3.30 -6.44
N ALA A 46 4.08 -3.58 -6.00
CA ALA A 46 5.11 -4.20 -6.81
C ALA A 46 4.69 -5.61 -7.26
N TYR A 47 4.12 -6.43 -6.37
CA TYR A 47 3.57 -7.74 -6.74
C TYR A 47 2.50 -7.62 -7.83
N PHE A 48 1.56 -6.69 -7.67
CA PHE A 48 0.49 -6.51 -8.65
C PHE A 48 1.03 -6.04 -10.00
N LEU A 49 1.96 -5.08 -10.01
CA LEU A 49 2.54 -4.52 -11.23
C LEU A 49 3.52 -5.46 -11.95
N PHE A 50 4.36 -6.19 -11.21
CA PHE A 50 5.42 -7.00 -11.80
C PHE A 50 5.03 -8.46 -11.97
N ILE A 51 4.24 -9.02 -11.05
CA ILE A 51 3.91 -10.45 -11.08
C ILE A 51 2.54 -10.66 -11.73
N LYS A 52 1.50 -9.97 -11.27
CA LYS A 52 0.15 -10.17 -11.82
C LYS A 52 0.01 -9.67 -13.26
N ALA A 53 0.46 -8.44 -13.54
CA ALA A 53 0.38 -7.90 -14.90
C ALA A 53 1.24 -8.67 -15.92
N ASN A 54 2.33 -9.31 -15.48
CA ASN A 54 3.19 -10.10 -16.37
C ASN A 54 2.64 -11.50 -16.64
N VAL A 55 1.84 -12.06 -15.72
CA VAL A 55 1.08 -13.30 -15.91
C VAL A 55 -0.08 -13.08 -16.88
N ASP A 56 -0.86 -12.00 -16.72
CA ASP A 56 -1.99 -11.69 -17.60
C ASP A 56 -1.53 -11.49 -19.06
N ARG A 57 -0.41 -10.80 -19.29
CA ARG A 57 0.17 -10.64 -20.66
C ARG A 57 0.65 -11.93 -21.29
N LYS A 58 0.92 -12.97 -20.49
CA LYS A 58 1.35 -14.29 -20.99
C LYS A 58 0.17 -15.19 -21.37
N GLN A 59 -1.05 -14.87 -20.89
CA GLN A 59 -2.26 -15.62 -21.19
C GLN A 59 -3.03 -15.10 -22.42
N GLU A 60 -2.89 -13.81 -22.78
CA GLU A 60 -3.49 -13.24 -24.00
C GLU A 60 -2.74 -13.58 -25.31
N GLN A 61 -1.59 -14.25 -25.24
CA GLN A 61 -0.83 -14.68 -26.42
C GLN A 61 -0.86 -16.21 -26.67
N SER A 62 -1.69 -16.97 -25.94
CA SER A 62 -1.82 -18.42 -26.14
C SER A 62 -3.16 -18.83 -26.72
#